data_AF-A0A1W6K876-F1
#
_entry.id   AF-A0A1W6K876-F1
#
_cell.length_a   1.000
_cell.length_b   1.000
_cell.length_c   1.000
_cell.angle_alpha   90.00
_cell.angle_beta   90.00
_cell.angle_gamma   90.00
#
_symmetry.space_group_name_H-M   'P 1'
#
loop_
_entity.id
_entity.type
_entity.pdbx_description
1 polymer ?
#
loop_
_entity_poly.entity_id
_entity_poly.type
_entity_poly.pdbx_seq_one_letter_code
_entity_poly.pdbx_strand_id
1 'polypeptide(L)'
;MEQLSFNQNLAYAHGGGRFVGSEVAGMSDHDTVRAPAVRSRPAKPAGNVTEIILPEGQVENFQLLLPMLTQLNQEKRWLAWIDPPQSLVSKWQTMRGIVAGELLVLRSTPDYPAGELAERALSAGTCHAVVMWTHKLGREALASLEQASARGNSHGVVLRQR
;
A
#
# COMPACT_ATOMS: atom_id res chain seq x y z
N MET A 1 -36.05 22.70 -14.16
CA MET A 1 -36.00 21.58 -15.11
C MET A 1 -35.22 22.12 -16.29
N GLU A 2 -33.91 21.89 -16.32
CA GLU A 2 -33.06 22.09 -17.51
C GLU A 2 -31.75 21.34 -17.23
N GLN A 3 -31.59 20.26 -17.99
CA GLN A 3 -30.36 19.48 -18.11
C GLN A 3 -29.35 20.30 -18.93
N LEU A 4 -28.05 20.02 -18.78
CA LEU A 4 -26.99 20.12 -19.81
C LEU A 4 -25.67 19.76 -19.10
N SER A 5 -25.31 18.47 -19.09
CA SER A 5 -24.40 17.83 -20.05
C SER A 5 -22.91 18.10 -19.76
N PHE A 6 -22.27 17.01 -19.38
CA PHE A 6 -20.84 16.71 -19.49
C PHE A 6 -20.22 17.29 -20.78
N ASN A 7 -19.01 17.84 -20.66
CA ASN A 7 -18.04 17.78 -21.76
C ASN A 7 -16.61 17.65 -21.19
N GLN A 8 -16.10 16.44 -21.33
CA GLN A 8 -14.69 16.07 -21.18
C GLN A 8 -14.02 16.29 -22.53
N ASN A 9 -13.04 17.19 -22.61
CA ASN A 9 -12.01 17.19 -23.65
C ASN A 9 -10.90 18.19 -23.29
N LEU A 10 -9.83 17.70 -22.65
CA LEU A 10 -8.53 18.35 -22.73
C LEU A 10 -7.70 17.62 -23.79
N ALA A 11 -7.81 18.11 -25.01
CA ALA A 11 -6.86 17.84 -26.08
C ALA A 11 -5.57 18.63 -25.78
N TYR A 12 -4.46 17.92 -25.60
CA TYR A 12 -3.13 18.51 -25.70
C TYR A 12 -2.74 18.54 -27.19
N ALA A 13 -2.63 19.74 -27.74
CA ALA A 13 -2.04 20.00 -29.05
C ALA A 13 -0.92 21.03 -28.90
N HIS A 14 0.31 20.62 -29.24
CA HIS A 14 1.41 21.45 -29.75
C HIS A 14 2.35 20.48 -30.46
N GLY A 15 2.38 20.45 -31.80
CA GLY A 15 3.25 21.28 -32.65
C GLY A 15 4.43 20.39 -33.08
N GLY A 16 4.68 20.05 -34.35
CA GLY A 16 4.58 20.83 -35.58
C GLY A 16 6.01 21.15 -36.01
N GLY A 17 6.60 20.32 -36.89
CA GLY A 17 7.93 20.57 -37.47
C GLY A 17 8.46 19.43 -38.32
N ARG A 18 8.18 19.47 -39.63
CA ARG A 18 8.94 18.77 -40.69
C ARG A 18 10.04 19.72 -41.16
N PHE A 19 11.26 19.24 -41.43
CA PHE A 19 11.99 19.52 -42.67
C PHE A 19 13.19 18.56 -42.83
N VAL A 20 13.50 18.33 -44.11
CA VAL A 20 14.38 17.33 -44.73
C VAL A 20 15.86 17.76 -44.76
N GLY A 21 16.79 16.80 -44.71
CA GLY A 21 18.21 17.00 -45.05
C GLY A 21 18.93 15.66 -45.28
N SER A 22 19.68 15.59 -46.38
CA SER A 22 20.22 14.42 -47.08
C SER A 22 21.53 13.85 -46.50
N GLU A 23 21.79 12.59 -46.89
CA GLU A 23 22.97 11.73 -46.68
C GLU A 23 24.36 12.38 -46.79
N VAL A 24 25.34 11.86 -46.04
CA VAL A 24 26.68 11.52 -46.56
C VAL A 24 27.37 10.44 -45.71
N ALA A 25 28.16 9.63 -46.43
CA ALA A 25 28.90 8.44 -46.06
C ALA A 25 29.83 8.53 -44.84
N GLY A 26 30.01 7.38 -44.19
CA GLY A 26 31.08 7.14 -43.22
C GLY A 26 31.12 5.67 -42.80
N MET A 27 31.91 4.87 -43.51
CA MET A 27 32.32 3.52 -43.08
C MET A 27 32.98 3.61 -41.70
N SER A 28 32.48 2.86 -40.72
CA SER A 28 33.21 2.55 -39.48
C SER A 28 32.65 1.24 -38.93
N ASP A 29 33.46 0.20 -39.06
CA ASP A 29 33.24 -1.14 -38.52
C ASP A 29 33.32 -1.05 -36.99
N HIS A 30 32.18 -0.94 -36.32
CA HIS A 30 32.09 -1.09 -34.87
C HIS A 30 31.18 -2.26 -34.56
N ASP A 31 31.84 -3.35 -34.19
CA ASP A 31 31.31 -4.60 -33.70
C ASP A 31 30.52 -4.35 -32.39
N THR A 32 29.27 -3.89 -32.51
CA THR A 32 28.36 -3.76 -31.37
C THR A 32 27.85 -5.14 -31.01
N VAL A 33 28.56 -5.80 -30.09
CA VAL A 33 28.05 -6.94 -29.33
C VAL A 33 26.79 -6.49 -28.58
N ARG A 34 25.63 -6.74 -29.18
CA ARG A 34 24.31 -6.46 -28.61
C ARG A 34 24.10 -7.38 -27.41
N ALA A 35 24.37 -6.87 -26.22
CA ALA A 35 24.05 -7.54 -24.97
C ALA A 35 22.54 -7.92 -24.94
N PRO A 36 22.18 -9.14 -24.50
CA PRO A 36 20.78 -9.54 -24.43
C PRO A 36 20.07 -8.65 -23.42
N ALA A 37 19.06 -7.92 -23.89
CA ALA A 37 18.16 -7.17 -23.03
C ALA A 37 17.44 -8.16 -22.10
N VAL A 38 17.90 -8.23 -20.84
CA VAL A 38 17.20 -8.96 -19.78
C VAL A 38 15.87 -8.24 -19.60
N ARG A 39 14.82 -8.79 -20.21
CA ARG A 39 13.44 -8.40 -19.92
C ARG A 39 13.22 -8.79 -18.46
N SER A 40 13.36 -7.83 -17.56
CA SER A 40 12.88 -7.97 -16.19
C SER A 40 11.39 -8.23 -16.28
N ARG A 41 11.01 -9.52 -16.15
CA ARG A 41 9.62 -9.86 -15.86
C ARG A 41 9.26 -9.04 -14.62
N PRO A 42 8.18 -8.24 -14.63
CA PRO A 42 7.76 -7.57 -13.41
C PRO A 42 7.60 -8.67 -12.36
N ALA A 43 8.41 -8.60 -11.30
CA ALA A 43 8.33 -9.54 -10.20
C ALA A 43 6.88 -9.49 -9.71
N LYS A 44 6.24 -10.65 -9.61
CA LYS A 44 4.91 -10.75 -9.02
C LYS A 44 4.99 -10.06 -7.65
N PRO A 45 4.10 -9.12 -7.30
CA PRO A 45 4.20 -8.42 -6.02
C PRO A 45 4.22 -9.48 -4.91
N ALA A 46 5.38 -9.63 -4.28
CA ALA A 46 5.51 -10.47 -3.11
C ALA A 46 4.66 -9.82 -2.03
N GLY A 47 3.78 -10.59 -1.41
CA GLY A 47 3.05 -10.14 -0.23
C GLY A 47 4.05 -9.69 0.82
N ASN A 48 3.83 -8.51 1.38
CA ASN A 48 4.72 -7.94 2.37
C ASN A 48 3.96 -7.80 3.68
N VAL A 49 4.12 -8.81 4.54
CA VAL A 49 3.55 -8.81 5.90
C VAL A 49 4.69 -8.80 6.89
N THR A 50 4.72 -7.78 7.75
CA THR A 50 5.70 -7.62 8.81
C THR A 50 5.06 -7.99 10.15
N GLU A 51 5.60 -8.99 10.86
CA GLU A 51 5.21 -9.28 12.24
C GLU A 51 6.14 -8.55 13.22
N ILE A 52 5.54 -7.80 14.16
CA ILE A 52 6.24 -7.13 15.25
C ILE A 52 5.76 -7.75 16.55
N ILE A 53 6.68 -8.39 17.27
CA ILE A 53 6.40 -9.08 18.54
C ILE A 53 6.76 -8.15 19.69
N LEU A 54 5.76 -7.79 20.49
CA LEU A 54 5.88 -6.83 21.58
C LEU A 54 5.57 -7.51 22.92
N PRO A 55 6.29 -7.19 24.01
CA PRO A 55 5.89 -7.61 25.34
C PRO A 55 4.46 -7.15 25.67
N GLU A 56 3.78 -7.88 26.55
CA GLU A 56 2.53 -7.40 27.17
C GLU A 56 2.66 -5.95 27.69
N GLY A 57 1.62 -5.15 27.48
CA GLY A 57 1.59 -3.72 27.79
C GLY A 57 2.34 -2.80 26.80
N GLN A 58 3.27 -3.30 25.99
CA GLN A 58 3.99 -2.48 25.00
C GLN A 58 3.25 -2.36 23.65
N VAL A 59 2.30 -3.25 23.36
CA VAL A 59 1.44 -3.11 22.16
C VAL A 59 0.58 -1.85 22.18
N GLU A 60 0.29 -1.35 23.38
CA GLU A 60 -0.46 -0.12 23.61
C GLU A 60 0.45 1.10 23.72
N ASN A 61 1.77 0.90 23.68
CA ASN A 61 2.74 1.97 23.78
C ASN A 61 2.73 2.80 22.50
N PHE A 62 1.86 3.81 22.51
CA PHE A 62 1.65 4.74 21.42
C PHE A 62 2.95 5.37 20.92
N GLN A 63 3.88 5.73 21.82
CA GLN A 63 5.12 6.41 21.44
C GLN A 63 6.03 5.53 20.58
N LEU A 64 6.02 4.22 20.82
CA LEU A 64 6.78 3.26 20.04
C LEU A 64 6.20 3.08 18.63
N LEU A 65 4.87 3.04 18.52
CA LEU A 65 4.17 2.77 17.26
C LEU A 65 3.97 4.03 16.40
N LEU A 66 3.96 5.21 17.01
CA LEU A 66 3.59 6.46 16.36
C LEU A 66 4.41 6.79 15.10
N PRO A 67 5.76 6.64 15.07
CA PRO A 67 6.53 6.95 13.87
C PRO A 67 6.12 6.08 12.68
N MET A 68 5.93 4.77 12.91
CA MET A 68 5.49 3.84 11.87
C MET A 68 4.08 4.18 11.39
N LEU A 69 3.14 4.39 12.32
CA LEU A 69 1.75 4.70 11.97
C LEU A 69 1.64 6.03 11.20
N THR A 70 2.40 7.04 11.61
CA THR A 70 2.44 8.35 10.94
C THR A 70 3.00 8.23 9.53
N GLN A 71 4.06 7.43 9.34
CA GLN A 71 4.63 7.17 8.02
C GLN A 71 3.62 6.47 7.11
N LEU A 72 2.93 5.44 7.61
CA LEU A 72 1.91 4.73 6.85
C LEU A 72 0.73 5.64 6.48
N ASN A 73 0.40 6.64 7.29
CA ASN A 73 -0.73 7.54 7.06
C ASN A 73 -0.45 8.66 6.04
N GLN A 74 0.74 8.72 5.43
CA GLN A 74 1.07 9.74 4.41
C GLN A 74 0.58 9.36 3.00
N GLU A 75 0.18 8.11 2.81
CA GLU A 75 -0.31 7.60 1.52
C GLU A 75 -1.75 8.01 1.23
N LYS A 76 -2.14 7.98 -0.05
CA LYS A 76 -3.48 8.41 -0.52
C LYS A 76 -4.56 7.33 -0.41
N ARG A 77 -4.17 6.07 -0.21
CA ARG A 77 -5.08 4.93 -0.03
C ARG A 77 -5.44 4.76 1.45
N TRP A 78 -6.41 3.91 1.74
CA TRP A 78 -6.83 3.67 3.13
C TRP A 78 -5.72 2.99 3.94
N LEU A 79 -5.45 3.51 5.13
CA LEU A 79 -4.78 2.78 6.20
C LEU A 79 -5.88 2.11 7.03
N ALA A 80 -5.89 0.78 7.13
CA ALA A 80 -6.85 0.07 7.96
C ALA A 80 -6.22 -0.38 9.28
N TRP A 81 -6.88 -0.14 10.40
CA TRP A 81 -6.53 -0.67 11.72
C TRP A 81 -7.56 -1.70 12.15
N ILE A 82 -7.11 -2.91 12.45
CA ILE A 82 -7.94 -4.02 12.93
C ILE A 82 -7.66 -4.25 14.41
N ASP A 83 -8.69 -4.08 15.23
CA ASP A 83 -8.62 -4.19 16.69
C ASP A 83 -7.55 -3.32 17.41
N PRO A 84 -7.32 -2.05 17.00
CA PRO A 84 -6.36 -1.19 17.70
C PRO A 84 -6.76 -0.93 19.17
N PRO A 85 -5.82 -0.83 20.13
CA PRO A 85 -6.15 -0.43 21.50
C PRO A 85 -6.96 0.89 21.52
N GLN A 86 -8.01 0.96 22.34
CA GLN A 86 -8.90 2.14 22.37
C GLN A 86 -8.15 3.42 22.77
N SER A 87 -7.15 3.28 23.64
CA SER A 87 -6.23 4.34 24.04
C SER A 87 -5.45 4.91 22.84
N LEU A 88 -5.03 4.04 21.91
CA LEU A 88 -4.30 4.41 20.70
C LEU A 88 -5.19 5.16 19.71
N VAL A 89 -6.43 4.70 19.51
CA VAL A 89 -7.43 5.41 18.68
C VAL A 89 -7.72 6.81 19.24
N SER A 90 -7.92 6.92 20.54
CA SER A 90 -8.24 8.19 21.21
C SER A 90 -7.09 9.21 21.08
N LYS A 91 -5.84 8.75 21.28
CA LYS A 91 -4.65 9.58 21.08
C LYS A 91 -4.52 10.01 19.61
N TRP A 92 -4.77 9.10 18.67
CA TRP A 92 -4.70 9.39 17.24
C TRP A 92 -5.64 10.52 16.82
N GLN A 93 -6.89 10.51 17.29
CA GLN A 93 -7.88 11.55 17.01
C GLN A 93 -7.52 12.93 17.57
N THR A 94 -6.69 12.97 18.61
CA THR A 94 -6.27 14.23 19.26
C THR A 94 -5.12 14.91 18.51
N MET A 95 -4.36 14.18 17.69
CA MET A 95 -3.21 14.70 16.91
C MET A 95 -3.64 15.45 15.64
N ARG A 96 -4.45 16.51 15.81
CA ARG A 96 -4.93 17.37 14.72
C ARG A 96 -3.74 17.95 13.94
N GLY A 97 -3.74 17.77 12.62
CA GLY A 97 -2.74 18.34 11.69
C GLY A 97 -1.58 17.42 11.31
N ILE A 98 -1.42 16.26 11.94
CA ILE A 98 -0.37 15.26 11.61
C ILE A 98 -0.92 14.14 10.71
N VAL A 99 -2.22 13.89 10.81
CA VAL A 99 -2.92 12.77 10.17
C VAL A 99 -3.79 13.32 9.04
N ALA A 100 -3.25 13.33 7.82
CA ALA A 100 -3.96 13.80 6.62
C ALA A 100 -4.59 12.67 5.77
N GLY A 101 -4.17 11.43 5.99
CA GLY A 101 -4.62 10.24 5.27
C GLY A 101 -5.95 9.65 5.76
N GLU A 102 -6.52 8.80 4.92
CA GLU A 102 -7.77 8.08 5.13
C GLU A 102 -7.55 6.89 6.10
N LEU A 103 -8.02 7.00 7.35
CA LEU A 103 -7.92 5.93 8.35
C LEU A 103 -9.26 5.21 8.54
N LEU A 104 -9.25 3.89 8.38
CA LEU A 104 -10.37 3.00 8.69
C LEU A 104 -10.06 2.23 9.97
N VAL A 105 -10.96 2.27 10.96
CA VAL A 105 -10.84 1.46 12.19
C VAL A 105 -11.92 0.39 12.19
N LEU A 106 -11.51 -0.88 12.20
CA LEU A 106 -12.37 -2.04 12.24
C LEU A 106 -12.22 -2.79 13.57
N ARG A 107 -13.33 -3.34 14.04
CA ARG A 107 -13.42 -4.15 15.26
C ARG A 107 -13.87 -5.56 14.89
N SER A 108 -13.16 -6.57 15.37
CA SER A 108 -13.58 -7.95 15.18
C SER A 108 -14.84 -8.24 15.99
N THR A 109 -15.60 -9.20 15.47
CA THR A 109 -16.80 -9.76 16.11
C THR A 109 -16.73 -11.29 15.98
N PRO A 110 -17.59 -12.05 16.66
CA PRO A 110 -17.64 -13.51 16.49
C PRO A 110 -17.86 -13.95 15.04
N ASP A 111 -18.64 -13.18 14.27
CA ASP A 111 -18.94 -13.46 12.86
C ASP A 111 -17.85 -12.97 11.91
N TYR A 112 -17.04 -11.99 12.34
CA TYR A 112 -15.95 -11.41 11.57
C TYR A 112 -14.68 -11.34 12.41
N PRO A 113 -13.90 -12.43 12.49
CA PRO A 113 -12.67 -12.46 13.28
C PRO A 113 -11.61 -11.53 12.67
N ALA A 114 -10.68 -11.07 13.51
CA ALA A 114 -9.67 -10.08 13.14
C ALA A 114 -8.83 -10.49 11.91
N GLY A 115 -8.44 -11.77 11.84
CA GLY A 115 -7.68 -12.30 10.70
C GLY A 115 -8.44 -12.19 9.39
N GLU A 116 -9.73 -12.54 9.38
CA GLU A 116 -10.56 -12.46 8.18
C GLU A 116 -10.81 -10.99 7.76
N LEU A 117 -11.03 -10.09 8.72
CA LEU A 117 -11.10 -8.66 8.44
C LEU A 117 -9.80 -8.14 7.80
N ALA A 118 -8.65 -8.56 8.33
CA ALA A 118 -7.34 -8.18 7.80
C ALA A 118 -7.12 -8.72 6.39
N GLU A 119 -7.43 -9.99 6.12
CA GLU A 119 -7.34 -10.60 4.79
C GLU A 119 -8.22 -9.88 3.75
N ARG A 120 -9.47 -9.57 4.13
CA ARG A 120 -10.40 -8.83 3.26
C ARG A 120 -9.87 -7.41 2.98
N ALA A 121 -9.41 -6.70 3.99
CA ALA A 121 -8.86 -5.35 3.83
C ALA A 121 -7.59 -5.35 2.96
N LEU A 122 -6.69 -6.31 3.18
CA LEU A 122 -5.46 -6.45 2.41
C LEU A 122 -5.74 -6.76 0.94
N SER A 123 -6.67 -7.67 0.66
CA SER A 123 -6.98 -8.13 -0.69
C SER A 123 -7.88 -7.19 -1.50
N ALA A 124 -8.57 -6.24 -0.85
CA ALA A 124 -9.51 -5.33 -1.50
C ALA A 124 -8.87 -4.37 -2.52
N GLY A 125 -7.55 -4.12 -2.45
CA GLY A 125 -6.86 -3.18 -3.33
C GLY A 125 -7.12 -1.70 -3.05
N THR A 126 -7.96 -1.39 -2.06
CA THR A 126 -8.30 -0.01 -1.65
C THR A 126 -7.45 0.47 -0.48
N CYS A 127 -6.92 -0.45 0.35
CA CYS A 127 -6.03 -0.11 1.47
C CYS A 127 -4.57 -0.27 1.07
N HIS A 128 -3.68 0.71 1.22
CA HIS A 128 -2.24 0.47 0.97
C HIS A 128 -1.58 -0.26 2.13
N ALA A 129 -2.14 -0.15 3.33
CA ALA A 129 -1.62 -0.84 4.50
C ALA A 129 -2.73 -1.25 5.46
N VAL A 130 -2.52 -2.39 6.14
CA VAL A 130 -3.40 -2.93 7.17
C VAL A 130 -2.56 -3.25 8.40
N VAL A 131 -2.91 -2.67 9.53
CA VAL A 131 -2.27 -2.93 10.83
C VAL A 131 -3.26 -3.71 11.69
N MET A 132 -2.90 -4.92 12.11
CA MET A 132 -3.74 -5.79 12.94
C MET A 132 -3.10 -6.02 14.30
N TRP A 133 -3.86 -5.81 15.36
CA TRP A 133 -3.47 -6.18 16.72
C TRP A 133 -4.08 -7.53 17.06
N THR A 134 -3.25 -8.46 17.54
CA THR A 134 -3.73 -9.79 17.94
C THR A 134 -2.84 -10.40 19.01
N HIS A 135 -3.39 -11.27 19.84
CA HIS A 135 -2.60 -12.10 20.75
C HIS A 135 -2.06 -13.36 20.07
N LYS A 136 -2.66 -13.76 18.95
CA LYS A 136 -2.43 -15.07 18.34
C LYS A 136 -2.40 -14.93 16.82
N LEU A 137 -1.36 -15.45 16.20
CA LEU A 137 -1.30 -15.63 14.76
C LEU A 137 -0.58 -16.94 14.44
N GLY A 138 -1.30 -17.86 13.80
CA GLY A 138 -0.72 -19.12 13.31
C GLY A 138 0.02 -18.93 11.99
N ARG A 139 0.87 -19.88 11.63
CA ARG A 139 1.63 -19.84 10.37
C ARG A 139 0.72 -19.82 9.13
N GLU A 140 -0.35 -20.60 9.15
CA GLU A 140 -1.32 -20.63 8.04
C GLU A 140 -2.04 -19.30 7.88
N ALA A 141 -2.45 -18.69 8.99
CA ALA A 141 -3.07 -17.37 8.99
C ALA A 141 -2.10 -16.29 8.47
N LEU A 142 -0.82 -16.34 8.88
CA LEU A 142 0.19 -15.42 8.34
C LEU A 142 0.38 -15.60 6.83
N ALA A 143 0.46 -16.84 6.33
CA ALA A 143 0.57 -17.12 4.89
C ALA A 143 -0.66 -16.62 4.11
N SER A 144 -1.85 -16.73 4.69
CA SER A 144 -3.08 -16.17 4.11
C SER A 144 -3.02 -14.66 3.99
N LEU A 145 -2.54 -13.96 5.04
CA LEU A 145 -2.33 -12.51 5.01
C LEU A 145 -1.29 -12.11 3.96
N GLU A 146 -0.20 -12.86 3.80
CA GLU A 146 0.79 -12.61 2.74
C GLU A 146 0.17 -12.74 1.35
N GLN A 147 -0.64 -13.78 1.12
CA GLN A 147 -1.33 -13.94 -0.15
C GLN A 147 -2.34 -12.81 -0.41
N ALA A 148 -3.08 -12.38 0.61
CA ALA A 148 -4.01 -11.26 0.53
C ALA A 148 -3.29 -9.93 0.24
N SER A 149 -2.17 -9.68 0.93
CA SER A 149 -1.27 -8.54 0.72
C SER A 149 -0.78 -8.47 -0.72
N ALA A 150 -0.30 -9.59 -1.27
CA ALA A 150 0.13 -9.70 -2.65
C ALA A 150 -1.01 -9.38 -3.64
N ARG A 151 -2.23 -9.86 -3.35
CA ARG A 151 -3.40 -9.68 -4.22
C ARG A 151 -3.85 -8.23 -4.29
N GLY A 152 -3.90 -7.52 -3.16
CA GLY A 152 -4.34 -6.12 -3.12
C GLY A 152 -3.23 -5.08 -3.30
N ASN A 153 -1.97 -5.52 -3.47
CA ASN A 153 -0.81 -4.63 -3.48
C ASN A 153 -0.83 -3.71 -2.25
N SER A 154 -0.85 -4.35 -1.07
CA SER A 154 -1.07 -3.74 0.24
C SER A 154 -0.04 -4.29 1.22
N HIS A 155 0.43 -3.49 2.17
CA HIS A 155 1.38 -3.92 3.20
C HIS A 155 0.64 -4.37 4.47
N GLY A 156 0.98 -5.53 5.01
CA GLY A 156 0.46 -6.00 6.29
C GLY A 156 1.42 -5.71 7.43
N VAL A 157 0.92 -5.23 8.56
CA VAL A 157 1.66 -5.15 9.82
C VAL A 157 0.87 -5.88 10.88
N VAL A 158 1.45 -6.90 11.49
CA VAL A 158 0.85 -7.64 12.61
C VAL A 158 1.57 -7.25 13.89
N LEU A 159 0.84 -6.67 14.82
CA LEU A 159 1.31 -6.35 16.16
C LEU A 159 0.85 -7.46 17.10
N ARG A 160 1.79 -8.33 17.47
CA ARG A 160 1.51 -9.50 18.31
C ARG A 160 2.07 -9.33 19.70
N GLN A 161 1.21 -9.55 20.70
CA GLN A 161 1.63 -9.60 22.11
C GLN A 161 2.22 -10.97 22.46
N ARG A 162 3.29 -10.97 23.27
CA ARG A 162 3.89 -12.16 23.86
C ARG A 162 4.12 -12.01 25.36
#